data_AF-A0A1H0YPA6-F1
#
_entry.id   AF-A0A1H0YPA6-F1
#
_cell.length_a   1.000
_cell.length_b   1.000
_cell.length_c   1.000
_cell.angle_alpha   90.00
_cell.angle_beta   90.00
_cell.angle_gamma   90.00
#
_symmetry.space_group_name_H-M   'P 1'
#
loop_
_entity.id
_entity.type
_entity.pdbx_description
1 polymer ?
#
loop_
_entity_poly.entity_id
_entity_poly.type
_entity_poly.pdbx_seq_one_letter_code
_entity_poly.pdbx_strand_id
1 'polypeptide(L)'
;MPRTIRAIAACALLTSLAACVVQQPAPAPRPNPQQIADQRLHQVDGRIDNLGRRIDNHVNQGYYPPPQGGALHHRLEVIRQEAHDMAAQHGGGLSSEEQRVLNQELDNAAHAIGE
;
A
#
# COMPACT_ATOMS: atom_id res chain seq x y z
N MET A 1 24.86 -48.06 52.61
CA MET A 1 26.14 -47.62 51.99
C MET A 1 26.20 -46.10 52.06
N PRO A 2 27.24 -45.52 52.67
CA PRO A 2 27.33 -44.09 52.90
C PRO A 2 28.05 -43.39 51.74
N ARG A 3 27.74 -42.10 51.52
CA ARG A 3 28.76 -41.04 51.40
C ARG A 3 28.11 -39.67 51.25
N THR A 4 28.50 -38.80 52.18
CA THR A 4 28.42 -37.34 52.14
C THR A 4 29.18 -36.79 50.93
N ILE A 5 28.83 -35.57 50.49
CA ILE A 5 29.77 -34.45 50.25
C ILE A 5 28.94 -33.19 49.99
N ARG A 6 29.16 -32.17 50.84
CA ARG A 6 28.79 -30.77 50.63
C ARG A 6 29.78 -30.16 49.64
N ALA A 7 29.31 -29.37 48.68
CA ALA A 7 30.16 -28.40 48.00
C ALA A 7 29.36 -27.11 47.76
N ILE A 8 29.60 -26.15 48.65
CA ILE A 8 29.32 -24.74 48.47
C ILE A 8 30.35 -24.23 47.47
N ALA A 9 29.91 -23.62 46.37
CA ALA A 9 30.77 -22.79 45.54
C ALA A 9 29.96 -21.57 45.07
N ALA A 10 30.00 -20.54 45.92
CA ALA A 10 29.75 -19.17 45.50
C ALA A 10 30.87 -18.77 44.53
N CYS A 11 30.51 -18.32 43.33
CA CYS A 11 31.41 -17.56 42.47
C CYS A 11 30.68 -16.32 41.98
N ALA A 12 31.42 -15.22 42.07
CA ALA A 12 30.94 -13.87 42.14
C ALA A 12 30.32 -13.35 40.84
N LEU A 13 29.41 -12.41 41.05
CA LEU A 13 28.93 -11.40 40.11
C LEU A 13 30.05 -10.85 39.23
N LEU A 14 29.93 -11.05 37.92
CA LEU A 14 30.46 -10.13 36.92
C LEU A 14 29.32 -9.80 35.95
N THR A 15 28.53 -8.80 36.32
CA THR A 15 27.58 -8.15 35.42
C THR A 15 28.37 -7.40 34.35
N SER A 16 28.67 -8.07 33.25
CA SER A 16 29.11 -7.41 32.02
C SER A 16 27.94 -6.62 31.45
N LEU A 17 27.94 -5.29 31.63
CA LEU A 17 27.15 -4.37 30.82
C LEU A 17 27.67 -4.46 29.38
N ALA A 18 27.23 -5.45 28.63
CA ALA A 18 27.27 -5.37 27.18
C ALA A 18 26.29 -4.27 26.80
N ALA A 19 26.80 -3.11 26.44
CA ALA A 19 26.01 -2.08 25.77
C ALA A 19 25.42 -2.72 24.52
N CYS A 20 24.14 -3.06 24.55
CA CYS A 20 23.39 -3.42 23.35
C CYS A 20 23.33 -2.15 22.49
N VAL A 21 24.39 -1.89 21.71
CA VAL A 21 24.33 -0.91 20.65
C VAL A 21 23.31 -1.47 19.66
N VAL A 22 22.08 -0.97 19.74
CA VAL A 22 21.07 -1.23 18.73
C VAL A 22 21.66 -0.68 17.44
N GLN A 23 22.20 -1.56 16.61
CA GLN A 23 22.66 -1.23 15.27
C GLN A 23 21.41 -0.77 14.52
N GLN A 24 21.18 0.56 14.47
CA GLN A 24 20.10 1.11 13.67
C GLN A 24 20.35 0.66 12.21
N PRO A 25 19.40 -0.04 11.58
CA PRO A 25 19.51 -0.37 10.17
C PRO A 25 19.76 0.92 9.39
N ALA A 26 20.71 0.91 8.46
CA ALA A 26 20.90 2.04 7.58
C ALA A 26 19.56 2.39 6.90
N PRO A 27 19.19 3.68 6.82
CA PRO A 27 17.94 4.06 6.18
C PRO A 27 17.91 3.55 4.74
N ALA A 28 16.74 3.03 4.34
CA ALA A 28 16.56 2.51 2.99
C ALA A 28 16.92 3.58 1.94
N PRO A 29 17.48 3.20 0.78
CA PRO A 29 17.75 4.13 -0.31
C PRO A 29 16.47 4.89 -0.68
N ARG A 30 16.60 6.20 -0.92
CA ARG A 30 15.47 6.99 -1.41
C ARG A 30 15.07 6.50 -2.82
N PRO A 31 13.77 6.44 -3.13
CA PRO A 31 13.33 6.09 -4.48
C PRO A 31 13.92 7.05 -5.52
N ASN A 32 14.33 6.51 -6.67
CA ASN A 32 14.69 7.31 -7.82
C ASN A 32 13.41 7.87 -8.51
N PRO A 33 13.54 8.86 -9.42
CA PRO A 33 12.38 9.48 -10.07
C PRO A 33 11.43 8.51 -10.78
N GLN A 34 11.98 7.48 -11.45
CA GLN A 34 11.17 6.47 -12.12
C GLN A 34 10.34 5.66 -11.11
N GLN A 35 10.96 5.22 -10.02
CA GLN A 35 10.27 4.49 -8.96
C GLN A 35 9.14 5.32 -8.33
N ILE A 36 9.30 6.65 -8.25
CA ILE A 36 8.23 7.54 -7.80
C ILE A 36 7.11 7.57 -8.84
N ALA A 37 7.42 7.67 -10.13
CA ALA A 37 6.42 7.65 -11.19
C ALA A 37 5.63 6.33 -11.23
N ASP A 38 6.30 5.19 -11.10
CA ASP A 38 5.69 3.86 -11.02
C ASP A 38 4.79 3.74 -9.78
N GLN A 39 5.24 4.26 -8.62
CA GLN A 39 4.44 4.29 -7.40
C GLN A 39 3.15 5.11 -7.56
N ARG A 40 3.19 6.21 -8.30
CA ARG A 40 1.99 7.02 -8.57
C ARG A 40 0.99 6.27 -9.43
N LEU A 41 1.44 5.57 -10.47
CA LEU A 41 0.57 4.72 -11.30
C LEU A 41 -0.10 3.65 -10.44
N HIS A 42 0.68 2.90 -9.65
CA HIS A 42 0.14 1.89 -8.75
C HIS A 42 -0.85 2.45 -7.72
N GLN A 43 -0.66 3.68 -7.25
CA GLN A 43 -1.62 4.34 -6.36
C GLN A 43 -2.95 4.61 -7.07
N VAL A 44 -2.91 5.09 -8.32
CA VAL A 44 -4.12 5.31 -9.13
C VAL A 44 -4.83 3.98 -9.39
N ASP A 45 -4.10 2.95 -9.82
CA ASP A 45 -4.65 1.60 -10.05
C ASP A 45 -5.29 1.01 -8.78
N GLY A 46 -4.61 1.15 -7.65
CA GLY A 46 -5.13 0.70 -6.36
C GLY A 46 -6.40 1.43 -5.92
N ARG A 47 -6.54 2.72 -6.25
CA ARG A 47 -7.78 3.47 -6.02
C ARG A 47 -8.90 2.98 -6.93
N ILE A 48 -8.62 2.73 -8.21
CA ILE A 48 -9.57 2.16 -9.18
C ILE A 48 -10.09 0.80 -8.67
N ASP A 49 -9.20 -0.10 -8.25
CA ASP A 49 -9.58 -1.42 -7.71
C ASP A 49 -10.40 -1.33 -6.42
N ASN A 50 -10.11 -0.33 -5.59
CA ASN A 50 -10.90 -0.10 -4.39
C ASN A 50 -12.33 0.34 -4.75
N LEU A 51 -12.48 1.32 -5.66
CA LEU A 51 -13.78 1.78 -6.12
C LEU A 51 -14.56 0.67 -6.84
N GLY A 52 -13.90 -0.17 -7.64
CA GLY A 52 -14.51 -1.35 -8.27
C GLY A 52 -15.15 -2.30 -7.25
N ARG A 53 -14.41 -2.66 -6.20
CA ARG A 53 -14.94 -3.49 -5.11
C ARG A 53 -16.10 -2.83 -4.37
N ARG A 54 -16.09 -1.51 -4.23
CA ARG A 54 -17.18 -0.75 -3.61
C ARG A 54 -18.44 -0.80 -4.45
N ILE A 55 -18.30 -0.69 -5.76
CA ILE A 55 -19.40 -0.86 -6.71
C ILE A 55 -20.03 -2.24 -6.52
N ASP A 56 -19.21 -3.29 -6.52
CA ASP A 56 -19.69 -4.66 -6.33
C ASP A 56 -20.44 -4.84 -5.00
N ASN A 57 -19.90 -4.27 -3.92
CA ASN A 57 -20.55 -4.30 -2.61
C ASN A 57 -21.92 -3.60 -2.62
N HIS A 58 -22.04 -2.43 -3.25
CA HIS A 58 -23.31 -1.71 -3.34
C HIS A 58 -24.35 -2.43 -4.21
N VAL A 59 -23.93 -3.04 -5.33
CA VAL A 59 -24.80 -3.89 -6.16
C VAL A 59 -25.30 -5.09 -5.34
N ASN A 60 -24.40 -5.80 -4.65
CA ASN A 60 -24.73 -6.97 -3.84
C ASN A 60 -25.66 -6.64 -2.67
N GLN A 61 -25.56 -5.43 -2.12
CA GLN A 61 -26.42 -4.93 -1.05
C GLN A 61 -27.73 -4.31 -1.57
N GLY A 62 -27.92 -4.20 -2.88
CA GLY A 62 -29.14 -3.70 -3.49
C GLY A 62 -29.30 -2.17 -3.50
N TYR A 63 -28.22 -1.40 -3.28
CA TYR A 63 -28.27 0.07 -3.36
C TYR A 63 -28.60 0.56 -4.78
N TYR A 64 -28.15 -0.17 -5.79
CA TYR A 64 -28.53 0.05 -7.18
C TYR A 64 -28.48 -1.25 -8.00
N PRO A 65 -29.24 -1.34 -9.12
CA PRO A 65 -29.32 -2.56 -9.91
C PRO A 65 -28.01 -2.85 -10.69
N PRO A 66 -27.76 -4.11 -11.09
CA PRO A 66 -26.52 -4.50 -11.77
C PRO A 66 -26.14 -3.66 -13.01
N PRO A 67 -27.07 -3.23 -13.89
CA PRO A 67 -26.72 -2.36 -15.02
C PRO A 67 -26.09 -1.03 -14.60
N GLN A 68 -26.51 -0.46 -13.47
CA GLN A 68 -25.93 0.77 -12.95
C GLN A 68 -24.50 0.52 -12.43
N GLY A 69 -24.26 -0.60 -11.76
CA GLY A 69 -22.91 -1.01 -11.38
C GLY A 69 -21.98 -1.23 -12.58
N GLY A 70 -22.50 -1.84 -13.66
CA GLY A 70 -21.75 -2.00 -14.91
C GLY A 70 -21.33 -0.67 -15.55
N ALA A 71 -22.21 0.34 -15.53
CA ALA A 71 -21.87 1.67 -16.01
C ALA A 71 -20.77 2.35 -15.17
N LEU A 72 -20.79 2.16 -13.85
CA LEU A 72 -19.75 2.67 -12.95
C LEU A 72 -18.41 1.96 -13.17
N HIS A 73 -18.40 0.63 -13.36
CA HIS A 73 -17.19 -0.11 -13.73
C HIS A 73 -16.62 0.36 -15.07
N HIS A 74 -17.46 0.58 -16.08
CA HIS A 74 -17.00 1.11 -17.35
C HIS A 74 -16.32 2.48 -17.20
N ARG A 75 -16.87 3.36 -16.36
CA ARG A 75 -16.24 4.64 -16.05
C ARG A 75 -14.86 4.46 -15.42
N LEU A 76 -14.71 3.52 -14.48
CA LEU A 76 -13.41 3.22 -13.86
C LEU A 76 -12.41 2.64 -14.87
N GLU A 77 -12.87 1.81 -15.81
CA GLU A 77 -12.02 1.25 -16.87
C GLU A 77 -11.52 2.33 -17.84
N VAL A 78 -12.36 3.33 -18.16
CA VAL A 78 -11.92 4.49 -18.97
C VAL A 78 -10.80 5.26 -18.25
N ILE A 79 -10.94 5.52 -16.94
CA ILE A 79 -9.90 6.19 -16.14
C ILE A 79 -8.62 5.35 -16.09
N ARG A 80 -8.75 4.02 -15.98
CA ARG A 80 -7.60 3.10 -16.03
C ARG A 80 -6.86 3.19 -17.37
N GLN A 81 -7.58 3.16 -18.47
CA GLN A 81 -6.98 3.28 -19.80
C GLN A 81 -6.25 4.63 -19.93
N GLU A 82 -6.86 5.72 -19.49
CA GLU A 82 -6.22 7.04 -19.48
C GLU A 82 -4.94 7.07 -18.64
N ALA A 83 -4.95 6.46 -17.45
CA ALA A 83 -3.76 6.36 -16.61
C ALA A 83 -2.61 5.62 -17.31
N HIS A 84 -2.90 4.51 -17.99
CA HIS A 84 -1.89 3.76 -18.73
C HIS A 84 -1.43 4.49 -20.00
N ASP A 85 -2.32 5.22 -20.68
CA ASP A 85 -1.96 6.03 -21.85
C ASP A 85 -1.06 7.21 -21.46
N MET A 86 -1.32 7.86 -20.32
CA MET A 86 -0.43 8.87 -19.73
C MET A 86 0.92 8.25 -19.34
N ALA A 87 0.91 7.12 -18.64
CA ALA A 87 2.12 6.43 -18.23
C ALA A 87 2.99 6.01 -19.43
N ALA A 88 2.39 5.54 -20.53
CA ALA A 88 3.09 5.17 -21.75
C ALA A 88 3.84 6.34 -22.40
N GLN A 89 3.34 7.57 -22.24
CA GLN A 89 4.01 8.77 -22.73
C GLN A 89 5.23 9.15 -21.89
N HIS A 90 5.23 8.79 -20.60
CA HIS A 90 6.20 9.27 -19.60
C HIS A 90 7.10 8.16 -19.02
N GLY A 91 7.43 7.16 -19.84
CA GLY A 91 8.41 6.13 -19.48
C GLY A 91 7.87 5.02 -18.58
N GLY A 92 6.54 4.83 -18.54
CA GLY A 92 5.88 3.74 -17.82
C GLY A 92 5.28 4.11 -16.47
N GLY A 93 5.38 5.38 -16.05
CA GLY A 93 4.82 5.87 -14.78
C GLY A 93 4.21 7.25 -14.92
N LEU A 94 3.58 7.74 -13.85
CA LEU A 94 2.88 9.03 -13.85
C LEU A 94 3.75 10.18 -13.34
N SER A 95 3.62 11.33 -13.98
CA SER A 95 4.01 12.61 -13.39
C SER A 95 3.10 12.98 -12.22
N SER A 96 3.51 13.98 -11.43
CA SER A 96 2.67 14.49 -10.33
C SER A 96 1.39 15.15 -10.84
N GLU A 97 1.44 15.75 -12.01
CA GLU A 97 0.30 16.47 -12.60
C GLU A 97 -0.74 15.51 -13.17
N GLU A 98 -0.29 14.48 -13.90
CA GLU A 98 -1.17 13.42 -14.38
C GLU A 98 -1.84 12.68 -13.22
N GLN A 99 -1.08 12.36 -12.16
CA GLN A 99 -1.66 11.77 -10.96
C GLN A 99 -2.74 12.69 -10.34
N ARG A 100 -2.51 14.01 -10.33
CA ARG A 100 -3.49 14.98 -9.80
C ARG A 100 -4.78 14.99 -10.63
N VAL A 101 -4.66 14.97 -11.96
CA VAL A 101 -5.81 14.90 -12.87
C VAL A 101 -6.59 13.61 -12.65
N LEU A 102 -5.92 12.46 -12.69
CA LEU A 102 -6.54 11.15 -12.46
C LEU A 102 -7.20 11.07 -11.08
N ASN A 103 -6.58 11.64 -10.04
CA ASN A 103 -7.16 11.69 -8.71
C ASN A 103 -8.48 12.48 -8.68
N GLN A 104 -8.58 13.58 -9.44
CA GLN A 104 -9.81 14.36 -9.53
C GLN A 104 -10.93 13.59 -10.26
N GLU A 105 -10.58 12.83 -11.29
CA GLU A 105 -11.55 11.96 -11.97
C GLU A 105 -12.06 10.85 -11.06
N LEU A 106 -11.15 10.24 -10.27
CA LEU A 106 -11.49 9.23 -9.28
C LEU A 106 -12.36 9.79 -8.15
N ASP A 107 -12.15 11.04 -7.73
CA ASP A 107 -13.02 11.70 -6.75
C ASP A 107 -14.45 11.89 -7.31
N ASN A 108 -14.56 12.28 -8.59
CA ASN A 108 -15.85 12.37 -9.27
C ASN A 108 -16.52 10.99 -9.47
N ALA A 109 -15.72 9.93 -9.63
CA ALA A 109 -16.23 8.56 -9.69
C ALA A 109 -16.70 8.08 -8.30
N ALA A 110 -15.93 8.36 -7.24
CA ALA A 110 -16.30 8.07 -5.86
C ALA A 110 -17.62 8.74 -5.47
N HIS A 111 -17.80 10.02 -5.82
CA HIS A 111 -19.05 10.73 -5.58
C HIS A 111 -20.25 10.07 -6.28
N ALA A 112 -20.08 9.59 -7.51
CA ALA A 112 -21.13 8.88 -8.25
C ALA A 112 -21.45 7.49 -7.68
N ILE A 113 -20.50 6.87 -6.98
CA ILE A 113 -20.69 5.61 -6.25
C ILE A 113 -21.45 5.85 -4.93
N GLY A 114 -21.35 7.06 -4.37
CA GLY A 114 -21.97 7.45 -3.10
C GLY A 114 -20.98 7.61 -1.93
N GLU A 115 -19.72 7.94 -2.24
CA GLU A 115 -18.62 8.17 -1.28
C GLU A 115 -18.27 9.64 -1.05
#